data_AF-A0AAU0ZB24-F1
#
_entry.id   AF-A0AAU0ZB24-F1
#
_cell.length_a   1.000
_cell.length_b   1.000
_cell.length_c   1.000
_cell.angle_alpha   90.00
_cell.angle_beta   90.00
_cell.angle_gamma   90.00
#
_symmetry.space_group_name_H-M   'P 1'
#
loop_
_entity.id
_entity.type
_entity.pdbx_description
1 polymer ?
#
loop_
_entity_poly.entity_id
_entity_poly.type
_entity_poly.pdbx_seq_one_letter_code
_entity_poly.pdbx_strand_id
1 'polypeptide(L)'
;MRMIYADQGPSPLETGKPGATDRDSTFGWWGAFSIQKFVNQNPLSHTHEDATGWLAYLQQFYDRNFWFADAGAQVWAYEETYDNWQDRYGVDAVVAVYHSGHGGMDGNGVFFAPLGAKWDNRSDAVSNRMAFGNEKANYVFWSTCSSLRVLDGHSPIRTWAGPNLGSRMIFGFETTSIDSGDYGKKFWEKWRAGQTYCDAWLNASWDIYHGQAPSVCATGATQAEAQNRLNSERNFYREHVPDNWYVWRWYYARQGLRDPLTQAPATPQIVQLAPRDPSEELATMGRLAHFPAAALQEVQVERQGVLSASSGDRFVSTAPQAVRWVKLAEANHRNTHQLPTERAVEIAQRFAQENAEGVELVVDSVHDLMQNSGKKDGSEIGEPVSLQTHVTFRQVFDGVPVITPGRGEFRVALDNDGTVVQATLSTRTPTGDTRTPASAVAPPSGKGQQALASPGSRDPRQALEEAQQRRIAHLTAMAADGERSAADIEAQLEIRDVPGSLEVGYEIEGNEAYPAARKLIEIGSRDSMFKTQRWVVAPIAR
;
A
#
# COMPACT_ATOMS: atom_id res chain seq x y z
N MET A 1 -14.36 28.00 12.04
CA MET A 1 -13.66 27.26 10.97
C MET A 1 -14.30 27.62 9.65
N ARG A 2 -13.57 28.23 8.73
CA ARG A 2 -13.98 28.44 7.34
C ARG A 2 -13.59 27.19 6.55
N MET A 3 -14.59 26.49 6.03
CA MET A 3 -14.39 25.33 5.18
C MET A 3 -14.19 25.81 3.74
N ILE A 4 -13.06 25.46 3.16
CA ILE A 4 -12.77 25.70 1.75
C ILE A 4 -13.09 24.38 1.04
N TYR A 5 -14.20 24.39 0.30
CA TYR A 5 -14.63 23.26 -0.51
C TYR A 5 -13.94 23.32 -1.86
N ALA A 6 -13.35 22.22 -2.28
CA ALA A 6 -12.89 22.02 -3.65
C ALA A 6 -13.77 20.96 -4.31
N ASP A 7 -14.32 21.28 -5.49
CA ASP A 7 -15.17 20.37 -6.26
C ASP A 7 -14.42 19.10 -6.72
N GLN A 8 -13.09 19.24 -6.85
CA GLN A 8 -12.13 18.17 -7.12
C GLN A 8 -11.03 18.22 -6.05
N GLY A 9 -10.48 17.07 -5.65
CA GLY A 9 -9.31 17.02 -4.77
C GLY A 9 -8.08 17.70 -5.39
N PRO A 10 -6.95 17.84 -4.68
CA PRO A 10 -5.75 18.41 -5.26
C PRO A 10 -5.26 17.58 -6.45
N SER A 11 -4.98 18.25 -7.57
CA SER A 11 -4.42 17.58 -8.75
C SER A 11 -2.99 17.14 -8.47
N PRO A 12 -2.62 15.86 -8.71
CA PRO A 12 -1.24 15.40 -8.64
C PRO A 12 -0.45 15.73 -9.91
N LEU A 13 -0.93 16.64 -10.75
CA LEU A 13 -0.36 16.96 -12.06
C LEU A 13 0.20 18.37 -11.99
N GLU A 14 1.37 18.59 -12.58
CA GLU A 14 1.94 19.92 -12.65
C GLU A 14 0.98 20.91 -13.32
N THR A 15 0.92 22.13 -12.78
CA THR A 15 0.09 23.21 -13.31
C THR A 15 0.69 23.79 -14.59
N GLY A 16 0.18 23.36 -15.73
CA GLY A 16 0.47 23.94 -17.03
C GLY A 16 -0.60 23.48 -18.03
N LYS A 17 -1.32 24.42 -18.66
CA LYS A 17 -2.25 24.05 -19.73
C LYS A 17 -1.42 23.41 -20.86
N PRO A 18 -1.77 22.19 -21.31
CA PRO A 18 -1.24 21.68 -22.57
C PRO A 18 -1.49 22.72 -23.67
N GLY A 19 -0.49 22.96 -24.51
CA GLY A 19 -0.66 23.80 -25.71
C GLY A 19 -1.80 23.24 -26.58
N ALA A 20 -2.58 24.11 -27.21
CA ALA A 20 -3.79 23.77 -27.94
C ALA A 20 -3.57 22.97 -29.26
N THR A 21 -2.41 22.34 -29.46
CA THR A 21 -2.01 21.72 -30.72
C THR A 21 -1.98 20.19 -30.74
N ASP A 22 -2.14 19.50 -29.60
CA ASP A 22 -2.23 18.04 -29.58
C ASP A 22 -3.68 17.57 -29.63
N ARG A 23 -4.18 17.38 -30.85
CA ARG A 23 -5.52 16.83 -31.14
C ARG A 23 -5.54 15.30 -31.07
N ASP A 24 -4.96 14.72 -30.03
CA ASP A 24 -5.35 13.38 -29.60
C ASP A 24 -6.11 13.50 -28.28
N SER A 25 -7.24 12.78 -28.17
CA SER A 25 -8.22 12.94 -27.09
C SER A 25 -7.70 12.56 -25.69
N THR A 26 -6.42 12.24 -25.53
CA THR A 26 -5.79 11.80 -24.29
C THR A 26 -4.49 12.54 -24.05
N PHE A 27 -4.36 13.18 -22.88
CA PHE A 27 -3.26 14.09 -22.55
C PHE A 27 -1.92 13.40 -22.23
N GLY A 28 -1.78 12.08 -22.39
CA GLY A 28 -0.50 11.39 -22.16
C GLY A 28 -0.08 11.33 -20.70
N TRP A 29 -1.02 11.48 -19.75
CA TRP A 29 -0.66 11.56 -18.34
C TRP A 29 -0.56 10.20 -17.67
N TRP A 30 -1.52 9.29 -17.91
CA TRP A 30 -1.50 7.98 -17.26
C TRP A 30 -2.17 6.86 -18.04
N GLY A 31 -1.69 5.66 -17.76
CA GLY A 31 -2.22 4.39 -18.25
C GLY A 31 -1.95 3.28 -17.24
N ALA A 32 -2.68 2.17 -17.36
CA ALA A 32 -2.50 1.05 -16.46
C ALA A 32 -2.63 -0.32 -17.13
N PHE A 33 -2.00 -1.30 -16.50
CA PHE A 33 -2.14 -2.72 -16.77
C PHE A 33 -2.62 -3.41 -15.50
N SER A 34 -3.61 -4.30 -15.62
CA SER A 34 -3.97 -5.19 -14.52
C SER A 34 -4.30 -6.59 -14.98
N ILE A 35 -3.65 -7.58 -14.40
CA ILE A 35 -3.74 -8.97 -14.87
C ILE A 35 -4.20 -9.85 -13.71
N GLN A 36 -5.34 -10.50 -13.87
CA GLN A 36 -5.87 -11.53 -12.97
C GLN A 36 -5.74 -12.91 -13.63
N LYS A 37 -5.91 -12.95 -14.94
CA LYS A 37 -5.83 -14.16 -15.76
C LYS A 37 -4.53 -14.15 -16.56
N PHE A 38 -3.61 -15.03 -16.15
CA PHE A 38 -2.29 -15.18 -16.77
C PHE A 38 -2.26 -16.34 -17.75
N VAL A 39 -1.38 -16.25 -18.75
CA VAL A 39 -1.14 -17.33 -19.72
C VAL A 39 -0.57 -18.57 -19.06
N ASN A 40 0.41 -18.38 -18.18
CA ASN A 40 1.30 -19.44 -17.67
C ASN A 40 1.52 -19.37 -16.15
N GLN A 41 0.73 -18.57 -15.42
CA GLN A 41 0.85 -18.42 -13.97
C GLN A 41 -0.50 -18.60 -13.27
N ASN A 42 -0.44 -18.80 -11.95
CA ASN A 42 -1.62 -18.86 -11.09
C ASN A 42 -2.41 -17.54 -11.13
N PRO A 43 -3.75 -17.58 -11.02
CA PRO A 43 -4.57 -16.38 -11.05
C PRO A 43 -4.39 -15.49 -9.81
N LEU A 44 -4.59 -14.18 -10.00
CA LEU A 44 -4.73 -13.18 -8.93
C LEU A 44 -6.17 -12.66 -8.89
N SER A 45 -6.65 -12.14 -7.75
CA SER A 45 -8.06 -11.70 -7.60
C SER A 45 -8.25 -10.23 -7.31
N HIS A 46 -7.19 -9.47 -7.04
CA HIS A 46 -7.35 -8.06 -6.68
C HIS A 46 -6.62 -7.06 -7.60
N THR A 47 -5.90 -7.51 -8.62
CA THR A 47 -5.13 -6.59 -9.48
C THR A 47 -6.00 -5.59 -10.25
N HIS A 48 -7.22 -5.96 -10.65
CA HIS A 48 -8.16 -5.01 -11.26
C HIS A 48 -8.67 -3.97 -10.26
N GLU A 49 -8.99 -4.39 -9.04
CA GLU A 49 -9.42 -3.50 -7.95
C GLU A 49 -8.30 -2.52 -7.59
N ASP A 50 -7.07 -3.02 -7.49
CA ASP A 50 -5.86 -2.24 -7.23
C ASP A 50 -5.63 -1.14 -8.27
N ALA A 51 -5.56 -1.52 -9.55
CA ALA A 51 -5.41 -0.56 -10.64
C ALA A 51 -6.60 0.41 -10.74
N THR A 52 -7.83 -0.05 -10.42
CA THR A 52 -9.01 0.82 -10.36
C THR A 52 -8.86 1.86 -9.26
N GLY A 53 -8.39 1.46 -8.07
CA GLY A 53 -8.11 2.37 -6.97
C GLY A 53 -7.11 3.46 -7.35
N TRP A 54 -6.09 3.11 -8.13
CA TRP A 54 -5.12 4.08 -8.65
C TRP A 54 -5.72 5.00 -9.73
N LEU A 55 -6.41 4.44 -10.73
CA LEU A 55 -6.98 5.20 -11.84
C LEU A 55 -8.11 6.13 -11.42
N ALA A 56 -8.98 5.70 -10.49
CA ALA A 56 -10.18 6.43 -10.09
C ALA A 56 -9.85 7.83 -9.52
N TYR A 57 -8.69 7.99 -8.90
CA TYR A 57 -8.27 9.30 -8.43
C TYR A 57 -7.92 10.23 -9.59
N LEU A 58 -7.07 9.76 -10.51
CA LEU A 58 -6.58 10.54 -11.65
C LEU A 58 -7.70 10.90 -12.64
N GLN A 59 -8.67 10.01 -12.83
CA GLN A 59 -9.83 10.20 -13.71
C GLN A 59 -10.73 11.38 -13.32
N GLN A 60 -10.54 11.98 -12.14
CA GLN A 60 -11.22 13.23 -11.77
C GLN A 60 -10.70 14.43 -12.57
N PHE A 61 -9.49 14.35 -13.14
CA PHE A 61 -8.80 15.47 -13.79
C PHE A 61 -8.72 15.35 -15.31
N TYR A 62 -8.38 14.16 -15.83
CA TYR A 62 -8.33 13.90 -17.27
C TYR A 62 -8.82 12.48 -17.60
N ASP A 63 -9.07 12.21 -18.88
CA ASP A 63 -9.29 10.84 -19.33
C ASP A 63 -7.96 10.06 -19.35
N ARG A 64 -8.03 8.77 -19.01
CA ARG A 64 -6.88 7.86 -19.12
C ARG A 64 -6.50 7.63 -20.58
N ASN A 65 -5.21 7.44 -20.84
CA ASN A 65 -4.74 7.03 -22.17
C ASN A 65 -5.22 5.62 -22.51
N PHE A 66 -4.98 4.69 -21.59
CA PHE A 66 -5.37 3.29 -21.75
C PHE A 66 -5.58 2.59 -20.39
N TRP A 67 -6.28 1.47 -20.44
CA TRP A 67 -6.25 0.44 -19.41
C TRP A 67 -6.35 -0.91 -20.08
N PHE A 68 -5.29 -1.71 -19.97
CA PHE A 68 -5.28 -3.07 -20.50
C PHE A 68 -5.45 -4.08 -19.36
N ALA A 69 -6.50 -4.88 -19.46
CA ALA A 69 -6.80 -5.94 -18.50
C ALA A 69 -6.56 -7.32 -19.13
N ASP A 70 -6.03 -8.25 -18.33
CA ASP A 70 -5.82 -9.66 -18.71
C ASP A 70 -5.15 -9.81 -20.09
N ALA A 71 -5.82 -10.46 -21.05
CA ALA A 71 -5.32 -10.72 -22.40
C ALA A 71 -5.01 -9.46 -23.22
N GLY A 72 -5.49 -8.29 -22.79
CA GLY A 72 -5.10 -7.00 -23.36
C GLY A 72 -3.68 -6.58 -22.96
N ALA A 73 -3.16 -7.06 -21.83
CA ALA A 73 -1.78 -6.82 -21.41
C ALA A 73 -0.86 -7.84 -22.09
N GLN A 74 0.03 -7.35 -22.95
CA GLN A 74 0.89 -8.16 -23.82
C GLN A 74 2.29 -7.56 -23.90
N VAL A 75 3.26 -8.40 -24.28
CA VAL A 75 4.70 -8.07 -24.22
C VAL A 75 5.06 -6.81 -25.00
N TRP A 76 4.45 -6.59 -26.17
CA TRP A 76 4.74 -5.42 -27.01
C TRP A 76 4.60 -4.10 -26.26
N ALA A 77 3.67 -4.00 -25.32
CA ALA A 77 3.38 -2.75 -24.61
C ALA A 77 4.50 -2.31 -23.65
N TYR A 78 5.53 -3.14 -23.47
CA TYR A 78 6.66 -2.93 -22.55
C TYR A 78 8.01 -2.81 -23.27
N GLU A 79 8.10 -3.19 -24.54
CA GLU A 79 9.37 -3.21 -25.29
C GLU A 79 9.49 -1.97 -26.18
N GLU A 80 10.70 -1.41 -26.26
CA GLU A 80 11.04 -0.12 -26.90
C GLU A 80 10.40 0.13 -28.27
N THR A 81 10.17 -0.92 -29.06
CA THR A 81 9.58 -0.75 -30.39
C THR A 81 8.10 -0.31 -30.34
N TYR A 82 7.37 -0.64 -29.26
CA TYR A 82 5.92 -0.44 -29.17
C TYR A 82 5.44 0.08 -27.80
N ASP A 83 6.33 0.45 -26.89
CA ASP A 83 5.99 1.02 -25.59
C ASP A 83 5.46 2.46 -25.65
N ASN A 84 5.62 3.16 -26.78
CA ASN A 84 4.89 4.38 -27.16
C ASN A 84 4.05 4.21 -28.45
N TRP A 85 3.32 3.09 -28.58
CA TRP A 85 2.53 2.81 -29.78
C TRP A 85 1.40 3.83 -29.98
N GLN A 86 1.37 4.43 -31.18
CA GLN A 86 0.39 5.45 -31.58
C GLN A 86 0.32 6.65 -30.64
N ASP A 87 1.43 6.96 -29.96
CA ASP A 87 1.51 8.02 -28.95
C ASP A 87 0.53 7.87 -27.77
N ARG A 88 -0.03 6.67 -27.62
CA ARG A 88 -1.20 6.42 -26.78
C ARG A 88 -1.09 5.18 -25.90
N TYR A 89 -0.47 4.11 -26.40
CA TYR A 89 -0.48 2.80 -25.77
C TYR A 89 0.93 2.32 -25.44
N GLY A 90 1.10 1.77 -24.24
CA GLY A 90 2.36 1.21 -23.78
C GLY A 90 2.93 1.94 -22.56
N VAL A 91 3.99 1.36 -22.00
CA VAL A 91 4.62 1.82 -20.75
C VAL A 91 5.19 3.24 -20.89
N ASP A 92 5.78 3.58 -22.03
CA ASP A 92 6.40 4.88 -22.30
C ASP A 92 5.47 5.86 -23.04
N ALA A 93 4.20 5.49 -23.22
CA ALA A 93 3.18 6.36 -23.83
C ALA A 93 2.53 7.37 -22.86
N VAL A 94 2.90 7.31 -21.58
CA VAL A 94 2.27 8.08 -20.51
C VAL A 94 3.30 8.54 -19.48
N VAL A 95 3.03 9.66 -18.81
CA VAL A 95 3.90 10.19 -17.74
C VAL A 95 3.97 9.26 -16.53
N ALA A 96 2.83 8.69 -16.13
CA ALA A 96 2.72 7.77 -15.02
C ALA A 96 2.04 6.46 -15.45
N VAL A 97 2.72 5.33 -15.26
CA VAL A 97 2.20 4.01 -15.61
C VAL A 97 2.06 3.15 -14.37
N TYR A 98 0.94 2.43 -14.28
CA TYR A 98 0.64 1.53 -13.18
C TYR A 98 0.48 0.09 -13.67
N HIS A 99 1.28 -0.83 -13.15
CA HIS A 99 1.14 -2.25 -13.41
C HIS A 99 0.75 -2.99 -12.13
N SER A 100 -0.34 -3.74 -12.17
CA SER A 100 -0.77 -4.65 -11.10
C SER A 100 -0.86 -6.09 -11.60
N GLY A 101 -0.07 -6.98 -11.01
CA GLY A 101 0.14 -8.32 -11.56
C GLY A 101 1.14 -9.14 -10.76
N HIS A 102 1.55 -10.27 -11.34
CA HIS A 102 2.70 -11.01 -10.83
C HIS A 102 4.00 -10.28 -11.16
N GLY A 103 4.98 -10.49 -10.30
CA GLY A 103 6.34 -10.01 -10.49
C GLY A 103 7.32 -10.99 -9.86
N GLY A 104 8.52 -11.05 -10.41
CA GLY A 104 9.61 -11.86 -9.86
C GLY A 104 10.93 -11.35 -10.37
N MET A 105 11.99 -11.50 -9.56
CA MET A 105 13.35 -11.16 -9.98
C MET A 105 14.25 -12.38 -9.81
N ASP A 106 15.00 -12.70 -10.86
CA ASP A 106 15.97 -13.79 -10.82
C ASP A 106 17.25 -13.39 -10.06
N GLY A 107 18.13 -14.37 -9.85
CA GLY A 107 19.42 -14.14 -9.18
C GLY A 107 20.39 -13.24 -9.97
N ASN A 108 20.11 -12.94 -11.25
CA ASN A 108 20.89 -12.02 -12.07
C ASN A 108 20.42 -10.56 -11.92
N GLY A 109 19.27 -10.34 -11.28
CA GLY A 109 18.66 -9.02 -11.15
C GLY A 109 17.72 -8.68 -12.30
N VAL A 110 17.34 -9.64 -13.14
CA VAL A 110 16.38 -9.46 -14.22
C VAL A 110 14.97 -9.61 -13.65
N PHE A 111 14.13 -8.62 -13.88
CA PHE A 111 12.73 -8.63 -13.44
C PHE A 111 11.83 -9.19 -14.55
N PHE A 112 10.83 -9.96 -14.15
CA PHE A 112 9.84 -10.62 -14.99
C PHE A 112 8.44 -10.27 -14.50
N ALA A 113 7.59 -9.85 -15.42
CA ALA A 113 6.16 -9.63 -15.19
C ALA A 113 5.34 -10.49 -16.18
N PRO A 114 4.79 -11.62 -15.71
CA PRO A 114 3.89 -12.45 -16.50
C PRO A 114 2.64 -11.70 -16.93
N LEU A 115 2.16 -11.97 -18.15
CA LEU A 115 1.06 -11.23 -18.77
C LEU A 115 -0.14 -12.13 -19.11
N GLY A 116 -1.23 -11.52 -19.56
CA GLY A 116 -2.49 -12.21 -19.81
C GLY A 116 -2.63 -12.80 -21.21
N ALA A 117 -1.74 -12.48 -22.15
CA ALA A 117 -1.69 -13.11 -23.46
C ALA A 117 -0.27 -13.19 -24.03
N LYS A 118 -0.04 -14.16 -24.91
CA LYS A 118 1.23 -14.26 -25.65
C LYS A 118 1.27 -13.21 -26.77
N TRP A 119 2.45 -12.64 -26.98
CA TRP A 119 2.79 -11.86 -28.16
C TRP A 119 4.15 -12.32 -28.68
N ASP A 120 4.25 -12.60 -29.97
CA ASP A 120 5.45 -13.21 -30.57
C ASP A 120 5.92 -14.45 -29.78
N ASN A 121 4.97 -15.33 -29.43
CA ASN A 121 5.16 -16.54 -28.62
C ASN A 121 5.71 -16.34 -27.19
N ARG A 122 5.87 -15.10 -26.72
CA ARG A 122 6.36 -14.75 -25.37
C ARG A 122 5.21 -14.29 -24.49
N SER A 123 5.27 -14.56 -23.19
CA SER A 123 4.19 -14.27 -22.22
C SER A 123 4.57 -13.31 -21.10
N ASP A 124 5.84 -12.91 -21.01
CA ASP A 124 6.37 -12.13 -19.90
C ASP A 124 7.03 -10.86 -20.42
N ALA A 125 6.74 -9.73 -19.77
CA ALA A 125 7.58 -8.54 -19.90
C ALA A 125 8.86 -8.77 -19.08
N VAL A 126 10.02 -8.46 -19.66
CA VAL A 126 11.33 -8.75 -19.05
C VAL A 126 12.17 -7.50 -19.05
N SER A 127 12.69 -7.09 -17.89
CA SER A 127 13.33 -5.78 -17.73
C SER A 127 14.44 -5.53 -18.76
N ASN A 128 15.28 -6.51 -19.06
CA ASN A 128 16.37 -6.36 -20.03
C ASN A 128 15.94 -6.18 -21.51
N ARG A 129 14.65 -6.18 -21.80
CA ARG A 129 14.06 -5.87 -23.12
C ARG A 129 13.17 -4.64 -23.10
N MET A 130 13.05 -4.01 -21.94
CA MET A 130 12.30 -2.77 -21.77
C MET A 130 13.21 -1.56 -22.00
N ALA A 131 12.60 -0.48 -22.46
CA ALA A 131 13.11 0.87 -22.38
C ALA A 131 11.98 1.74 -21.82
N PHE A 132 12.28 2.76 -21.03
CA PHE A 132 11.28 3.75 -20.64
C PHE A 132 11.93 5.05 -20.19
N GLY A 133 11.20 6.15 -20.35
CA GLY A 133 11.67 7.49 -20.01
C GLY A 133 12.53 8.12 -21.10
N ASN A 134 12.52 7.54 -22.30
CA ASN A 134 13.00 8.19 -23.53
C ASN A 134 11.85 8.84 -24.33
N GLU A 135 10.59 8.51 -24.03
CA GLU A 135 9.40 9.13 -24.65
C GLU A 135 8.57 9.97 -23.66
N LYS A 136 7.93 9.36 -22.63
CA LYS A 136 7.04 10.10 -21.69
C LYS A 136 7.11 9.65 -20.23
N ALA A 137 7.43 8.38 -19.95
CA ALA A 137 7.36 7.79 -18.63
C ALA A 137 8.37 8.39 -17.65
N ASN A 138 7.83 8.98 -16.58
CA ASN A 138 8.60 9.52 -15.47
C ASN A 138 8.30 8.81 -14.14
N TYR A 139 7.15 8.16 -14.03
CA TYR A 139 6.71 7.47 -12.80
C TYR A 139 6.22 6.07 -13.14
N VAL A 140 6.99 5.06 -12.74
CA VAL A 140 6.69 3.65 -13.05
C VAL A 140 6.31 2.93 -11.76
N PHE A 141 5.06 2.52 -11.65
CA PHE A 141 4.54 1.82 -10.49
C PHE A 141 4.39 0.33 -10.78
N TRP A 142 5.17 -0.49 -10.09
CA TRP A 142 5.08 -1.94 -10.10
C TRP A 142 4.41 -2.43 -8.82
N SER A 143 3.08 -2.57 -8.85
CA SER A 143 2.30 -3.27 -7.83
C SER A 143 2.44 -4.78 -8.02
N THR A 144 3.68 -5.26 -7.88
CA THR A 144 4.08 -6.65 -8.12
C THR A 144 5.22 -7.05 -7.17
N CYS A 145 5.35 -8.34 -6.91
CA CYS A 145 6.38 -8.89 -6.04
C CYS A 145 7.79 -8.66 -6.59
N SER A 146 8.76 -8.39 -5.70
CA SER A 146 10.19 -8.36 -6.04
C SER A 146 10.55 -7.46 -7.24
N SER A 147 9.77 -6.40 -7.48
CA SER A 147 9.95 -5.50 -8.62
C SER A 147 11.06 -4.48 -8.44
N LEU A 148 11.44 -4.20 -7.20
CA LEU A 148 12.43 -3.19 -6.87
C LEU A 148 13.26 -3.65 -5.67
N ARG A 149 14.10 -4.65 -5.92
CA ARG A 149 14.99 -5.24 -4.93
C ARG A 149 16.22 -4.39 -4.63
N VAL A 150 16.63 -4.40 -3.37
CA VAL A 150 17.62 -3.58 -2.67
C VAL A 150 18.45 -4.40 -1.66
N LEU A 151 18.07 -5.66 -1.37
CA LEU A 151 18.77 -6.57 -0.45
C LEU A 151 19.44 -7.74 -1.20
N ASP A 152 20.23 -8.55 -0.47
CA ASP A 152 20.87 -9.77 -0.99
C ASP A 152 21.72 -9.57 -2.25
N GLY A 153 22.41 -8.43 -2.35
CA GLY A 153 23.22 -8.07 -3.51
C GLY A 153 22.42 -7.59 -4.73
N HIS A 154 21.12 -7.34 -4.57
CA HIS A 154 20.31 -6.59 -5.53
C HIS A 154 20.32 -5.09 -5.23
N SER A 155 20.09 -4.30 -6.27
CA SER A 155 19.89 -2.87 -6.18
C SER A 155 19.02 -2.40 -7.36
N PRO A 156 18.35 -1.25 -7.26
CA PRO A 156 17.61 -0.69 -8.38
C PRO A 156 18.49 -0.46 -9.61
N ILE A 157 19.77 -0.14 -9.42
CA ILE A 157 20.75 0.02 -10.51
C ILE A 157 20.89 -1.30 -11.28
N ARG A 158 21.05 -2.43 -10.58
CA ARG A 158 21.25 -3.74 -11.20
C ARG A 158 20.08 -4.16 -12.11
N THR A 159 18.85 -3.81 -11.73
CA THR A 159 17.65 -4.19 -12.48
C THR A 159 17.24 -3.15 -13.52
N TRP A 160 17.34 -1.87 -13.16
CA TRP A 160 16.65 -0.79 -13.87
C TRP A 160 17.58 0.22 -14.53
N ALA A 161 18.90 0.22 -14.29
CA ALA A 161 19.80 1.19 -14.93
C ALA A 161 19.90 1.03 -16.45
N GLY A 162 19.75 -0.19 -16.98
CA GLY A 162 19.67 -0.42 -18.42
C GLY A 162 18.35 0.08 -19.01
N PRO A 163 17.20 -0.39 -18.50
CA PRO A 163 15.89 -0.04 -19.04
C PRO A 163 15.45 1.40 -18.82
N ASN A 164 15.91 2.04 -17.74
CA ASN A 164 15.56 3.42 -17.44
C ASN A 164 16.44 4.38 -18.26
N LEU A 165 15.80 5.13 -19.14
CA LEU A 165 16.47 6.08 -20.05
C LEU A 165 16.19 7.55 -19.69
N GLY A 166 15.44 7.81 -18.62
CA GLY A 166 15.15 9.19 -18.19
C GLY A 166 13.96 9.36 -17.24
N SER A 167 13.41 8.27 -16.70
CA SER A 167 12.33 8.34 -15.72
C SER A 167 12.83 8.88 -14.38
N ARG A 168 11.92 9.47 -13.61
CA ARG A 168 12.20 10.15 -12.35
C ARG A 168 12.12 9.22 -11.14
N MET A 169 11.10 8.36 -11.11
CA MET A 169 10.83 7.48 -9.97
C MET A 169 10.26 6.11 -10.38
N ILE A 170 10.71 5.07 -9.68
CA ILE A 170 10.22 3.70 -9.79
C ILE A 170 9.71 3.26 -8.41
N PHE A 171 8.52 2.69 -8.37
CA PHE A 171 7.86 2.23 -7.15
C PHE A 171 7.66 0.72 -7.22
N GLY A 172 7.96 0.01 -6.14
CA GLY A 172 7.86 -1.45 -6.15
C GLY A 172 8.04 -2.07 -4.78
N PHE A 173 8.51 -3.32 -4.78
CA PHE A 173 8.73 -4.11 -3.57
C PHE A 173 10.07 -4.84 -3.61
N GLU A 174 10.75 -4.89 -2.47
CA GLU A 174 11.86 -5.83 -2.22
C GLU A 174 11.32 -7.26 -2.10
N THR A 175 10.19 -7.45 -1.44
CA THR A 175 9.64 -8.77 -1.09
C THR A 175 8.44 -9.14 -1.95
N THR A 176 7.81 -10.28 -1.63
CA THR A 176 6.44 -10.59 -2.02
C THR A 176 5.48 -9.53 -1.48
N SER A 177 4.66 -8.95 -2.36
CA SER A 177 3.49 -8.16 -2.00
C SER A 177 2.29 -9.10 -1.88
N ILE A 178 1.38 -8.83 -0.93
CA ILE A 178 0.15 -9.64 -0.82
C ILE A 178 -0.83 -9.25 -1.93
N ASP A 179 -1.65 -10.19 -2.40
CA ASP A 179 -2.70 -9.88 -3.38
C ASP A 179 -3.85 -9.14 -2.69
N SER A 180 -3.85 -7.82 -2.86
CA SER A 180 -4.75 -6.86 -2.22
C SER A 180 -5.18 -5.79 -3.23
N GLY A 181 -6.45 -5.38 -3.15
CA GLY A 181 -7.04 -4.37 -4.04
C GLY A 181 -6.76 -2.94 -3.60
N ASP A 182 -6.05 -2.75 -2.49
CA ASP A 182 -5.98 -1.46 -1.80
C ASP A 182 -4.73 -0.64 -2.13
N TYR A 183 -3.69 -1.15 -2.83
CA TYR A 183 -2.43 -0.40 -3.00
C TYR A 183 -2.63 0.94 -3.71
N GLY A 184 -3.26 0.91 -4.89
CA GLY A 184 -3.52 2.11 -5.69
C GLY A 184 -4.37 3.15 -4.97
N LYS A 185 -5.45 2.70 -4.30
CA LYS A 185 -6.33 3.59 -3.53
C LYS A 185 -5.63 4.18 -2.30
N LYS A 186 -4.96 3.34 -1.50
CA LYS A 186 -4.27 3.80 -0.29
C LYS A 186 -3.10 4.72 -0.63
N PHE A 187 -2.41 4.51 -1.75
CA PHE A 187 -1.39 5.45 -2.24
C PHE A 187 -1.96 6.87 -2.37
N TRP A 188 -3.13 7.02 -3.01
CA TRP A 188 -3.78 8.32 -3.14
C TRP A 188 -4.34 8.86 -1.82
N GLU A 189 -4.80 8.00 -0.91
CA GLU A 189 -5.18 8.43 0.45
C GLU A 189 -3.98 9.03 1.20
N LYS A 190 -2.80 8.39 1.14
CA LYS A 190 -1.58 8.89 1.77
C LYS A 190 -1.05 10.15 1.10
N TRP A 191 -1.04 10.20 -0.22
CA TRP A 191 -0.59 11.37 -0.97
C TRP A 191 -1.47 12.60 -0.68
N ARG A 192 -2.80 12.42 -0.61
CA ARG A 192 -3.75 13.48 -0.23
C ARG A 192 -3.60 13.93 1.22
N ALA A 193 -3.17 13.03 2.09
CA ALA A 193 -2.74 13.35 3.45
C ALA A 193 -1.42 14.14 3.51
N GLY A 194 -0.99 14.82 2.43
CA GLY A 194 0.17 15.72 2.43
C GLY A 194 1.51 15.03 2.19
N GLN A 195 1.53 13.71 2.01
CA GLN A 195 2.77 12.94 1.89
C GLN A 195 3.41 13.07 0.50
N THR A 196 4.74 12.88 0.44
CA THR A 196 5.50 12.71 -0.80
C THR A 196 5.07 11.44 -1.53
N TYR A 197 5.39 11.28 -2.81
CA TYR A 197 5.16 9.99 -3.48
C TYR A 197 5.91 8.84 -2.83
N CYS A 198 7.14 9.08 -2.36
CA CYS A 198 7.93 8.09 -1.63
C CYS A 198 7.19 7.63 -0.38
N ASP A 199 6.84 8.57 0.50
CA ASP A 199 6.16 8.25 1.77
C ASP A 199 4.78 7.65 1.53
N ALA A 200 4.05 8.16 0.53
CA ALA A 200 2.72 7.65 0.19
C ALA A 200 2.76 6.18 -0.23
N TRP A 201 3.71 5.78 -1.07
CA TRP A 201 3.87 4.38 -1.50
C TRP A 201 4.28 3.48 -0.34
N LEU A 202 5.30 3.89 0.42
CA LEU A 202 5.83 3.11 1.55
C LEU A 202 4.74 2.93 2.64
N ASN A 203 4.09 4.02 3.07
CA ASN A 203 3.05 3.97 4.10
C ASN A 203 1.77 3.23 3.63
N ALA A 204 1.33 3.44 2.39
CA ALA A 204 0.12 2.78 1.86
C ALA A 204 0.31 1.27 1.81
N SER A 205 1.48 0.84 1.30
CA SER A 205 1.84 -0.56 1.24
C SER A 205 1.99 -1.15 2.65
N TRP A 206 2.66 -0.46 3.56
CA TRP A 206 2.82 -0.95 4.93
C TRP A 206 1.47 -1.16 5.62
N ASP A 207 0.53 -0.22 5.49
CA ASP A 207 -0.81 -0.35 6.06
C ASP A 207 -1.64 -1.54 5.50
N ILE A 208 -1.18 -2.22 4.44
CA ILE A 208 -1.80 -3.42 3.89
C ILE A 208 -1.21 -4.68 4.54
N TYR A 209 0.10 -4.72 4.72
CA TYR A 209 0.80 -5.84 5.34
C TYR A 209 2.19 -5.43 5.83
N HIS A 210 2.51 -5.73 7.10
CA HIS A 210 3.82 -5.40 7.71
C HIS A 210 4.94 -6.40 7.38
N GLY A 211 4.62 -7.54 6.77
CA GLY A 211 5.64 -8.52 6.36
C GLY A 211 6.15 -8.32 4.93
N GLN A 212 5.78 -7.23 4.27
CA GLN A 212 6.34 -6.84 2.98
C GLN A 212 7.23 -5.60 3.12
N ALA A 213 8.25 -5.49 2.28
CA ALA A 213 9.15 -4.35 2.22
C ALA A 213 8.88 -3.55 0.92
N PRO A 214 8.00 -2.55 0.95
CA PRO A 214 7.85 -1.62 -0.17
C PRO A 214 9.14 -0.83 -0.35
N SER A 215 9.45 -0.50 -1.59
CA SER A 215 10.62 0.30 -1.96
C SER A 215 10.27 1.34 -3.02
N VAL A 216 11.05 2.42 -3.05
CA VAL A 216 10.95 3.51 -4.02
C VAL A 216 12.36 3.93 -4.41
N CYS A 217 12.60 4.10 -5.71
CA CYS A 217 13.85 4.61 -6.24
C CYS A 217 13.58 5.89 -7.02
N ALA A 218 14.45 6.88 -6.86
CA ALA A 218 14.48 8.09 -7.67
C ALA A 218 15.83 8.24 -8.36
N THR A 219 15.82 8.98 -9.46
CA THR A 219 17.01 9.26 -10.26
C THR A 219 17.30 10.75 -10.38
N GLY A 220 18.52 11.09 -10.80
CA GLY A 220 18.92 12.46 -11.04
C GLY A 220 20.34 12.57 -11.60
N ALA A 221 20.72 13.78 -12.00
CA ALA A 221 22.07 14.06 -12.45
C ALA A 221 23.09 13.91 -11.31
N THR A 222 22.64 14.14 -10.08
CA THR A 222 23.44 14.03 -8.85
C THR A 222 22.68 13.26 -7.77
N GLN A 223 23.42 12.72 -6.79
CA GLN A 223 22.84 12.08 -5.60
C GLN A 223 21.86 13.01 -4.88
N ALA A 224 22.22 14.28 -4.71
CA ALA A 224 21.40 15.27 -4.01
C ALA A 224 20.08 15.55 -4.73
N GLU A 225 20.10 15.59 -6.07
CA GLU A 225 18.91 15.80 -6.88
C GLU A 225 17.94 14.60 -6.76
N ALA A 226 18.45 13.38 -6.94
CA ALA A 226 17.66 12.14 -6.78
C ALA A 226 17.08 12.03 -5.36
N GLN A 227 17.87 12.35 -4.34
CA GLN A 227 17.42 12.38 -2.95
C GLN A 227 16.35 13.42 -2.69
N ASN A 228 16.48 14.63 -3.25
CA ASN A 228 15.48 15.67 -3.12
C ASN A 228 14.13 15.21 -3.68
N ARG A 229 14.11 14.45 -4.78
CA ARG A 229 12.85 13.89 -5.32
C ARG A 229 12.11 13.03 -4.33
N LEU A 230 12.81 12.10 -3.67
CA LEU A 230 12.22 11.27 -2.61
C LEU A 230 11.69 12.11 -1.44
N ASN A 231 12.29 13.27 -1.17
CA ASN A 231 11.92 14.16 -0.07
C ASN A 231 10.79 15.13 -0.39
N SER A 232 10.53 15.45 -1.67
CA SER A 232 9.66 16.57 -2.01
C SER A 232 8.64 16.32 -3.11
N GLU A 233 8.86 15.35 -4.01
CA GLU A 233 7.96 15.20 -5.16
C GLU A 233 6.56 14.74 -4.75
N ARG A 234 5.58 15.53 -5.19
CA ARG A 234 4.14 15.30 -5.01
C ARG A 234 3.34 15.53 -6.29
N ASN A 235 3.97 15.97 -7.37
CA ASN A 235 3.31 16.17 -8.67
C ASN A 235 4.01 15.33 -9.73
N PHE A 236 3.25 14.85 -10.69
CA PHE A 236 3.77 14.25 -11.91
C PHE A 236 4.30 15.37 -12.81
N TYR A 237 5.61 15.28 -13.10
CA TYR A 237 6.33 16.14 -14.03
C TYR A 237 6.48 15.45 -15.39
N ARG A 238 6.44 16.24 -16.47
CA ARG A 238 6.68 15.74 -17.84
C ARG A 238 8.15 15.70 -18.19
N GLU A 239 8.94 16.52 -17.52
CA GLU A 239 10.37 16.66 -17.77
C GLU A 239 11.11 15.40 -17.30
N HIS A 240 11.75 14.75 -18.27
CA HIS A 240 12.74 13.72 -18.02
C HIS A 240 13.95 14.27 -17.26
N VAL A 241 14.68 13.36 -16.62
CA VAL A 241 15.84 13.70 -15.80
C VAL A 241 17.04 12.85 -16.23
N PRO A 242 18.27 13.37 -16.11
CA PRO A 242 19.44 12.52 -16.23
C PRO A 242 19.38 11.44 -15.15
N ASP A 243 19.78 10.22 -15.48
CA ASP A 243 19.71 9.08 -14.57
C ASP A 243 21.11 8.63 -14.09
N ASN A 244 22.03 9.58 -13.95
CA ASN A 244 23.41 9.31 -13.55
C ASN A 244 23.52 8.74 -12.12
N TRP A 245 22.57 9.09 -11.26
CA TRP A 245 22.50 8.69 -9.86
C TRP A 245 21.15 8.09 -9.52
N TYR A 246 21.18 7.07 -8.68
CA TYR A 246 20.02 6.40 -8.11
C TYR A 246 20.06 6.56 -6.59
N VAL A 247 18.93 6.92 -5.99
CA VAL A 247 18.73 6.93 -4.54
C VAL A 247 17.44 6.17 -4.27
N TRP A 248 17.45 5.25 -3.31
CA TRP A 248 16.28 4.45 -3.00
C TRP A 248 16.03 4.34 -1.51
N ARG A 249 14.76 4.18 -1.17
CA ARG A 249 14.25 3.99 0.18
C ARG A 249 13.37 2.76 0.24
N TRP A 250 13.38 2.09 1.39
CA TRP A 250 12.51 0.95 1.64
C TRP A 250 12.17 0.85 3.12
N TYR A 251 11.09 0.15 3.42
CA TYR A 251 10.84 -0.27 4.80
C TYR A 251 11.49 -1.60 5.11
N TYR A 252 12.09 -1.68 6.29
CA TYR A 252 12.73 -2.88 6.79
C TYR A 252 12.18 -3.23 8.17
N ALA A 253 11.44 -4.33 8.26
CA ALA A 253 10.90 -4.82 9.52
C ALA A 253 12.04 -5.25 10.45
N ARG A 254 12.00 -4.81 11.71
CA ARG A 254 12.74 -5.48 12.79
C ARG A 254 11.93 -6.67 13.29
N GLN A 255 12.50 -7.44 14.22
CA GLN A 255 11.77 -8.49 14.91
C GLN A 255 10.51 -7.92 15.58
N GLY A 256 9.38 -8.61 15.44
CA GLY A 256 8.15 -8.29 16.14
C GLY A 256 8.36 -8.33 17.66
N LEU A 257 7.68 -7.44 18.38
CA LEU A 257 7.86 -7.29 19.84
C LEU A 257 6.76 -7.98 20.66
N ARG A 258 5.69 -8.40 20.00
CA ARG A 258 4.55 -9.06 20.62
C ARG A 258 4.38 -10.48 20.10
N ASP A 259 4.04 -11.38 21.01
CA ASP A 259 3.61 -12.73 20.65
C ASP A 259 2.16 -12.71 20.13
N PRO A 260 1.88 -13.33 18.96
CA PRO A 260 0.53 -13.41 18.44
C PRO A 260 -0.35 -14.30 19.33
N LEU A 261 -1.56 -13.84 19.63
CA LEU A 261 -2.55 -14.69 20.27
C LEU A 261 -3.06 -15.72 19.26
N THR A 262 -3.23 -16.97 19.67
CA THR A 262 -3.68 -18.06 18.79
C THR A 262 -4.96 -18.74 19.26
N GLN A 263 -5.48 -18.30 20.41
CA GLN A 263 -6.70 -18.83 21.03
C GLN A 263 -7.78 -17.76 21.06
N ALA A 264 -9.03 -18.20 20.89
CA ALA A 264 -10.21 -17.34 21.02
C ALA A 264 -10.34 -16.78 22.45
N PRO A 265 -10.83 -15.54 22.61
CA PRO A 265 -11.17 -15.02 23.93
C PRO A 265 -12.28 -15.87 24.56
N ALA A 266 -12.23 -16.09 25.87
CA ALA A 266 -13.17 -16.95 26.59
C ALA A 266 -14.63 -16.47 26.48
N THR A 267 -14.83 -15.16 26.43
CA THR A 267 -16.13 -14.52 26.28
C THR A 267 -16.07 -13.53 25.12
N PRO A 268 -16.23 -13.99 23.86
CA PRO A 268 -16.15 -13.10 22.72
C PRO A 268 -17.31 -12.08 22.76
N GLN A 269 -16.96 -10.81 22.62
CA GLN A 269 -17.91 -9.69 22.53
C GLN A 269 -17.57 -8.83 21.32
N ILE A 270 -18.60 -8.28 20.69
CA ILE A 270 -18.47 -7.27 19.65
C ILE A 270 -18.38 -5.91 20.35
N VAL A 271 -17.33 -5.15 20.07
CA VAL A 271 -17.14 -3.81 20.61
C VAL A 271 -17.70 -2.80 19.63
N GLN A 272 -18.59 -1.92 20.10
CA GLN A 272 -19.09 -0.79 19.34
C GLN A 272 -18.08 0.37 19.44
N LEU A 273 -17.74 0.97 18.30
CA LEU A 273 -16.76 2.03 18.19
C LEU A 273 -17.46 3.37 17.93
N ALA A 274 -17.00 4.43 18.60
CA ALA A 274 -17.49 5.79 18.43
C ALA A 274 -17.46 6.18 16.94
N PRO A 275 -18.57 6.67 16.36
CA PRO A 275 -18.62 7.08 14.96
C PRO A 275 -17.56 8.15 14.68
N ARG A 276 -17.13 8.26 13.42
CA ARG A 276 -16.18 9.32 13.05
C ARG A 276 -16.80 10.69 13.22
N ASP A 277 -16.00 11.59 13.78
CA ASP A 277 -16.18 13.02 13.64
C ASP A 277 -14.89 13.62 13.06
N PRO A 278 -14.81 13.79 11.72
CA PRO A 278 -13.62 14.32 11.07
C PRO A 278 -13.19 15.70 11.62
N SER A 279 -14.13 16.52 12.10
CA SER A 279 -13.82 17.86 12.62
C SER A 279 -13.13 17.78 13.98
N GLU A 280 -13.63 16.92 14.86
CA GLU A 280 -13.00 16.64 16.15
C GLU A 280 -11.65 15.95 15.96
N GLU A 281 -11.58 14.95 15.08
CA GLU A 281 -10.33 14.26 14.71
C GLU A 281 -9.25 15.25 14.24
N LEU A 282 -9.60 16.18 13.34
CA LEU A 282 -8.67 17.20 12.86
C LEU A 282 -8.25 18.16 13.98
N ALA A 283 -9.18 18.56 14.85
CA ALA A 283 -8.88 19.44 15.98
C ALA A 283 -7.91 18.77 16.97
N THR A 284 -8.09 17.48 17.26
CA THR A 284 -7.15 16.68 18.05
C THR A 284 -5.76 16.67 17.42
N MET A 285 -5.66 16.38 16.12
CA MET A 285 -4.37 16.42 15.41
C MET A 285 -3.75 17.82 15.39
N GLY A 286 -4.56 18.87 15.28
CA GLY A 286 -4.09 20.26 15.38
C GLY A 286 -3.48 20.58 16.75
N ARG A 287 -4.04 20.06 17.85
CA ARG A 287 -3.45 20.18 19.19
C ARG A 287 -2.12 19.43 19.30
N LEU A 288 -2.09 18.20 18.81
CA LEU A 288 -0.88 17.36 18.75
C LEU A 288 0.25 18.06 17.99
N ALA A 289 -0.07 18.68 16.85
CA ALA A 289 0.87 19.43 16.04
C ALA A 289 1.13 20.86 16.56
N HIS A 290 0.59 21.23 17.72
CA HIS A 290 0.65 22.57 18.30
C HIS A 290 0.34 23.69 17.30
N PHE A 291 -0.71 23.51 16.50
CA PHE A 291 -1.16 24.53 15.55
C PHE A 291 -1.68 25.76 16.31
N PRO A 292 -1.35 26.99 15.87
CA PRO A 292 -2.05 28.15 16.37
C PRO A 292 -3.53 28.03 16.00
N ALA A 293 -4.43 28.45 16.89
CA ALA A 293 -5.88 28.34 16.66
C ALA A 293 -6.34 28.98 15.33
N ALA A 294 -5.60 29.97 14.83
CA ALA A 294 -5.81 30.59 13.52
C ALA A 294 -5.55 29.64 12.33
N ALA A 295 -4.58 28.72 12.42
CA ALA A 295 -4.26 27.78 11.33
C ALA A 295 -5.37 26.73 11.09
N LEU A 296 -6.19 26.46 12.11
CA LEU A 296 -7.39 25.61 11.99
C LEU A 296 -8.62 26.40 11.50
N GLN A 297 -8.47 27.69 11.17
CA GLN A 297 -9.56 28.48 10.61
C GLN A 297 -9.74 28.26 9.12
N GLU A 298 -8.73 27.78 8.39
CA GLU A 298 -8.81 27.45 6.96
C GLU A 298 -8.58 25.95 6.77
N VAL A 299 -9.68 25.20 6.66
CA VAL A 299 -9.64 23.75 6.49
C VAL A 299 -10.07 23.40 5.08
N GLN A 300 -9.23 22.62 4.40
CA GLN A 300 -9.56 22.06 3.10
C GLN A 300 -10.51 20.87 3.31
N VAL A 301 -11.63 20.88 2.60
CA VAL A 301 -12.62 19.79 2.62
C VAL A 301 -12.70 19.18 1.23
N GLU A 302 -12.37 17.90 1.14
CA GLU A 302 -12.52 17.15 -0.11
C GLU A 302 -13.84 16.37 -0.18
N ARG A 303 -14.23 15.96 -1.39
CA ARG A 303 -15.48 15.23 -1.70
C ARG A 303 -15.67 13.89 -0.95
N GLN A 304 -14.64 13.40 -0.26
CA GLN A 304 -14.66 12.17 0.55
C GLN A 304 -14.60 12.43 2.07
N GLY A 305 -14.75 13.68 2.51
CA GLY A 305 -14.68 14.03 3.95
C GLY A 305 -13.27 13.92 4.54
N VAL A 306 -12.26 13.98 3.68
CA VAL A 306 -10.86 14.22 4.08
C VAL A 306 -10.75 15.68 4.46
N LEU A 307 -10.28 15.92 5.69
CA LEU A 307 -9.97 17.26 6.17
C LEU A 307 -8.46 17.37 6.35
N SER A 308 -7.87 18.48 5.94
CA SER A 308 -6.46 18.75 6.18
C SER A 308 -6.18 20.21 6.51
N ALA A 309 -5.11 20.44 7.28
CA ALA A 309 -4.58 21.76 7.58
C ALA A 309 -3.05 21.71 7.67
N SER A 310 -2.41 22.84 7.38
CA SER A 310 -0.95 22.99 7.44
C SER A 310 -0.56 24.29 8.12
N SER A 311 0.57 24.29 8.82
CA SER A 311 1.16 25.49 9.43
C SER A 311 2.68 25.35 9.46
N GLY A 312 3.38 26.11 8.62
CA GLY A 312 4.83 25.96 8.45
C GLY A 312 5.19 24.60 7.87
N ASP A 313 6.07 23.87 8.56
CA ASP A 313 6.53 22.52 8.24
C ASP A 313 5.58 21.41 8.73
N ARG A 314 4.53 21.78 9.46
CA ARG A 314 3.59 20.84 10.06
C ARG A 314 2.34 20.66 9.22
N PHE A 315 1.81 19.44 9.24
CA PHE A 315 0.63 19.06 8.48
C PHE A 315 -0.23 18.10 9.30
N VAL A 316 -1.54 18.25 9.23
CA VAL A 316 -2.50 17.34 9.84
C VAL A 316 -3.57 16.96 8.82
N SER A 317 -4.01 15.71 8.85
CA SER A 317 -5.16 15.28 8.05
C SER A 317 -5.95 14.15 8.68
N THR A 318 -7.19 14.04 8.21
CA THR A 318 -8.08 12.90 8.46
C THR A 318 -8.40 12.22 7.14
N ALA A 319 -8.63 10.92 7.19
CA ALA A 319 -8.95 10.10 6.04
C ALA A 319 -10.10 9.13 6.39
N PRO A 320 -10.69 8.44 5.40
CA PRO A 320 -11.70 7.41 5.66
C PRO A 320 -11.24 6.41 6.74
N GLN A 321 -12.21 5.73 7.38
CA GLN A 321 -11.94 4.72 8.40
C GLN A 321 -11.22 5.22 9.67
N ALA A 322 -11.33 6.52 9.97
CA ALA A 322 -10.78 7.18 11.16
C ALA A 322 -9.25 7.24 11.20
N VAL A 323 -8.62 7.11 10.03
CA VAL A 323 -7.18 7.28 9.89
C VAL A 323 -6.86 8.78 9.99
N ARG A 324 -5.93 9.11 10.88
CA ARG A 324 -5.40 10.45 11.08
C ARG A 324 -3.90 10.40 10.85
N TRP A 325 -3.37 11.44 10.22
CA TRP A 325 -1.93 11.58 9.99
C TRP A 325 -1.48 12.96 10.42
N VAL A 326 -0.30 13.01 11.04
CA VAL A 326 0.35 14.24 11.46
C VAL A 326 1.84 14.22 11.12
N LYS A 327 2.32 15.32 10.55
CA LYS A 327 3.73 15.69 10.47
C LYS A 327 4.02 16.77 11.50
N LEU A 328 4.98 16.49 12.39
CA LEU A 328 5.31 17.33 13.53
C LEU A 328 6.57 18.16 13.30
N ALA A 329 7.52 17.62 12.54
CA ALA A 329 8.80 18.24 12.23
C ALA A 329 9.42 17.62 10.96
N GLU A 330 10.43 18.29 10.40
CA GLU A 330 11.35 17.66 9.44
C GLU A 330 12.33 16.73 10.17
N ALA A 331 12.59 15.55 9.61
CA ALA A 331 13.51 14.60 10.18
C ALA A 331 14.97 14.96 9.91
N ASN A 332 15.85 14.78 10.91
CA ASN A 332 17.29 14.94 10.70
C ASN A 332 17.88 13.73 9.96
N HIS A 333 17.87 13.76 8.63
CA HIS A 333 18.49 12.72 7.79
C HIS A 333 20.03 12.77 7.75
N ARG A 334 20.68 13.73 8.43
CA ARG A 334 22.15 13.78 8.50
C ARG A 334 22.71 12.82 9.54
N ASN A 335 21.96 12.55 10.60
CA ASN A 335 22.32 11.52 11.56
C ASN A 335 21.92 10.16 10.95
N THR A 336 22.91 9.31 10.67
CA THR A 336 22.71 7.96 10.11
C THR A 336 22.89 6.85 11.15
N HIS A 337 23.10 7.21 12.42
CA HIS A 337 23.23 6.24 13.50
C HIS A 337 21.83 5.76 13.92
N GLN A 338 21.49 4.54 13.52
CA GLN A 338 20.18 3.94 13.78
C GLN A 338 19.81 4.03 15.27
N LEU A 339 18.61 4.52 15.55
CA LEU A 339 18.07 4.57 16.91
C LEU A 339 17.85 3.14 17.46
N PRO A 340 18.43 2.79 18.62
CA PRO A 340 18.23 1.47 19.23
C PRO A 340 16.75 1.19 19.53
N THR A 341 16.30 -0.05 19.34
CA THR A 341 14.90 -0.46 19.49
C THR A 341 14.33 -0.06 20.86
N GLU A 342 15.03 -0.37 21.94
CA GLU A 342 14.57 -0.07 23.31
C GLU A 342 14.33 1.42 23.52
N ARG A 343 15.25 2.27 23.03
CA ARG A 343 15.14 3.72 23.14
C ARG A 343 14.00 4.26 22.28
N ALA A 344 13.85 3.73 21.06
CA ALA A 344 12.75 4.10 20.17
C ALA A 344 11.39 3.78 20.81
N VAL A 345 11.23 2.58 21.36
CA VAL A 345 10.01 2.15 22.04
C VAL A 345 9.72 3.02 23.25
N GLU A 346 10.72 3.34 24.09
CA GLU A 346 10.54 4.20 25.26
C GLU A 346 9.99 5.59 24.88
N ILE A 347 10.58 6.23 23.87
CA ILE A 347 10.15 7.57 23.42
C ILE A 347 8.76 7.49 22.80
N ALA A 348 8.54 6.52 21.90
CA ALA A 348 7.27 6.36 21.20
C ALA A 348 6.13 6.01 22.17
N GLN A 349 6.40 5.21 23.21
CA GLN A 349 5.41 4.83 24.21
C GLN A 349 5.00 6.02 25.06
N ARG A 350 5.95 6.88 25.47
CA ARG A 350 5.63 8.14 26.15
C ARG A 350 4.75 9.02 25.29
N PHE A 351 5.13 9.20 24.03
CA PHE A 351 4.34 9.97 23.07
C PHE A 351 2.93 9.38 22.87
N ALA A 352 2.79 8.06 22.75
CA ALA A 352 1.50 7.41 22.60
C ALA A 352 0.63 7.55 23.85
N GLN A 353 1.19 7.40 25.05
CA GLN A 353 0.46 7.55 26.32
C GLN A 353 -0.13 8.96 26.49
N GLU A 354 0.60 9.99 26.05
CA GLU A 354 0.16 11.38 26.11
C GLU A 354 -0.97 11.68 25.10
N ASN A 355 -1.07 10.92 24.01
CA ASN A 355 -1.86 11.30 22.83
C ASN A 355 -2.89 10.26 22.36
N ALA A 356 -2.99 9.10 23.00
CA ALA A 356 -3.92 8.03 22.63
C ALA A 356 -5.37 8.23 23.15
N GLU A 357 -5.65 9.34 23.84
CA GLU A 357 -7.00 9.77 24.28
C GLU A 357 -7.85 8.65 24.94
N GLY A 358 -7.26 7.90 25.87
CA GLY A 358 -7.97 6.86 26.63
C GLY A 358 -8.11 5.51 25.91
N VAL A 359 -7.47 5.34 24.76
CA VAL A 359 -7.35 4.04 24.09
C VAL A 359 -6.22 3.22 24.72
N GLU A 360 -6.50 1.97 25.06
CA GLU A 360 -5.49 1.00 25.49
C GLU A 360 -4.65 0.55 24.29
N LEU A 361 -3.32 0.57 24.45
CA LEU A 361 -2.35 0.27 23.41
C LEU A 361 -1.32 -0.75 23.89
N VAL A 362 -0.95 -1.67 23.00
CA VAL A 362 0.19 -2.58 23.17
C VAL A 362 1.23 -2.36 22.08
N VAL A 363 2.52 -2.40 22.41
CA VAL A 363 3.60 -2.35 21.42
C VAL A 363 3.53 -3.60 20.55
N ASP A 364 3.61 -3.44 19.23
CA ASP A 364 3.44 -4.54 18.26
C ASP A 364 4.74 -4.83 17.52
N SER A 365 5.31 -3.80 16.87
CA SER A 365 6.45 -3.98 15.97
C SER A 365 7.26 -2.71 15.82
N VAL A 366 8.51 -2.88 15.38
CA VAL A 366 9.39 -1.78 14.97
C VAL A 366 9.86 -2.03 13.54
N HIS A 367 9.95 -0.99 12.73
CA HIS A 367 10.57 -1.05 11.41
C HIS A 367 11.34 0.25 11.14
N ASP A 368 12.22 0.21 10.14
CA ASP A 368 13.02 1.36 9.74
C ASP A 368 12.66 1.86 8.36
N LEU A 369 12.77 3.17 8.16
CA LEU A 369 12.93 3.77 6.85
C LEU A 369 14.41 3.73 6.49
N MET A 370 14.76 2.79 5.61
CA MET A 370 16.13 2.61 5.14
C MET A 370 16.37 3.42 3.86
N GLN A 371 17.63 3.75 3.59
CA GLN A 371 18.04 4.42 2.38
C GLN A 371 19.43 3.96 1.93
N ASN A 372 19.64 3.93 0.61
CA ASN A 372 20.96 3.83 0.00
C ASN A 372 20.97 4.56 -1.37
N SER A 373 22.14 4.65 -1.99
CA SER A 373 22.34 5.31 -3.28
C SER A 373 23.56 4.77 -4.02
N GLY A 374 23.64 5.03 -5.33
CA GLY A 374 24.83 4.76 -6.13
C GLY A 374 24.75 5.38 -7.53
N LYS A 375 25.85 5.32 -8.27
CA LYS A 375 25.87 5.75 -9.68
C LYS A 375 25.29 4.68 -10.60
N LYS A 376 24.79 5.11 -11.75
CA LYS A 376 24.20 4.25 -12.80
C LYS A 376 25.10 3.10 -13.22
N ASP A 377 26.41 3.31 -13.26
CA ASP A 377 27.41 2.31 -13.65
C ASP A 377 27.72 1.29 -12.53
N GLY A 378 27.05 1.39 -11.39
CA GLY A 378 27.29 0.55 -10.22
C GLY A 378 28.51 0.95 -9.40
N SER A 379 29.21 2.03 -9.75
CA SER A 379 30.24 2.63 -8.91
C SER A 379 29.61 3.45 -7.77
N GLU A 380 30.40 3.69 -6.71
CA GLU A 380 29.99 4.55 -5.58
C GLU A 380 28.66 4.13 -4.94
N ILE A 381 28.35 2.83 -4.95
CA ILE A 381 27.24 2.29 -4.15
C ILE A 381 27.61 2.49 -2.67
N GLY A 382 26.76 3.22 -1.97
CA GLY A 382 26.91 3.48 -0.54
C GLY A 382 26.50 2.29 0.32
N GLU A 383 26.56 2.49 1.62
CA GLU A 383 26.04 1.54 2.60
C GLU A 383 24.59 1.91 2.99
N PRO A 384 23.70 0.91 3.17
CA PRO A 384 22.38 1.12 3.73
C PRO A 384 22.41 1.85 5.08
N VAL A 385 21.61 2.90 5.22
CA VAL A 385 21.45 3.64 6.48
C VAL A 385 19.96 3.72 6.87
N SER A 386 19.69 3.63 8.17
CA SER A 386 18.36 3.95 8.71
C SER A 386 18.23 5.46 8.84
N LEU A 387 17.14 6.05 8.33
CA LEU A 387 16.83 7.47 8.47
C LEU A 387 15.82 7.76 9.58
N GLN A 388 14.92 6.81 9.82
CA GLN A 388 13.86 6.92 10.82
C GLN A 388 13.53 5.53 11.36
N THR A 389 13.16 5.47 12.63
CA THR A 389 12.63 4.26 13.28
C THR A 389 11.16 4.47 13.60
N HIS A 390 10.32 3.54 13.15
CA HIS A 390 8.88 3.56 13.33
C HIS A 390 8.47 2.52 14.36
N VAL A 391 7.74 2.93 15.38
CA VAL A 391 7.17 2.05 16.40
C VAL A 391 5.66 2.00 16.22
N THR A 392 5.12 0.79 16.04
CA THR A 392 3.69 0.55 15.89
C THR A 392 3.11 -0.03 17.18
N PHE A 393 1.99 0.53 17.60
CA PHE A 393 1.14 0.03 18.67
C PHE A 393 -0.20 -0.44 18.10
N ARG A 394 -0.80 -1.44 18.74
CA ARG A 394 -2.16 -1.93 18.46
C ARG A 394 -3.11 -1.52 19.56
N GLN A 395 -4.29 -1.06 19.16
CA GLN A 395 -5.43 -0.90 20.04
C GLN A 395 -5.83 -2.26 20.61
N VAL A 396 -6.17 -2.26 21.90
CA VAL A 396 -6.54 -3.45 22.64
C VAL A 396 -7.96 -3.29 23.19
N PHE A 397 -8.72 -4.39 23.19
CA PHE A 397 -9.98 -4.52 23.93
C PHE A 397 -9.85 -5.73 24.85
N ASP A 398 -9.94 -5.52 26.16
CA ASP A 398 -9.83 -6.56 27.19
C ASP A 398 -8.59 -7.47 27.03
N GLY A 399 -7.42 -6.87 26.75
CA GLY A 399 -6.17 -7.60 26.52
C GLY A 399 -6.02 -8.26 25.13
N VAL A 400 -7.04 -8.16 24.26
CA VAL A 400 -7.00 -8.71 22.90
C VAL A 400 -6.73 -7.61 21.87
N PRO A 401 -5.66 -7.69 21.07
CA PRO A 401 -5.30 -6.64 20.11
C PRO A 401 -6.21 -6.64 18.87
N VAL A 402 -6.35 -5.47 18.26
CA VAL A 402 -6.89 -5.31 16.91
C VAL A 402 -5.88 -5.85 15.90
N ILE A 403 -6.34 -6.69 14.99
CA ILE A 403 -5.52 -7.36 13.99
C ILE A 403 -5.76 -6.83 12.58
N THR A 404 -6.82 -6.06 12.32
CA THR A 404 -7.07 -5.49 10.98
C THR A 404 -5.89 -4.63 10.49
N PRO A 405 -5.33 -4.92 9.31
CA PRO A 405 -4.27 -4.08 8.73
C PRO A 405 -4.69 -2.61 8.57
N GLY A 406 -3.88 -1.68 9.08
CA GLY A 406 -4.12 -0.25 9.00
C GLY A 406 -5.23 0.29 9.91
N ARG A 407 -5.87 -0.53 10.75
CA ARG A 407 -6.90 -0.09 11.71
C ARG A 407 -6.52 -0.45 13.14
N GLY A 408 -6.98 0.37 14.09
CA GLY A 408 -6.59 0.21 15.48
C GLY A 408 -5.08 0.36 15.67
N GLU A 409 -4.41 1.18 14.87
CA GLU A 409 -2.97 1.39 14.94
C GLU A 409 -2.64 2.78 15.49
N PHE A 410 -1.60 2.86 16.30
CA PHE A 410 -0.89 4.10 16.56
C PHE A 410 0.56 3.87 16.12
N ARG A 411 1.00 4.52 15.05
CA ARG A 411 2.38 4.44 14.56
C ARG A 411 3.10 5.76 14.80
N VAL A 412 4.25 5.70 15.46
CA VAL A 412 5.10 6.86 15.77
C VAL A 412 6.41 6.71 15.01
N ALA A 413 6.82 7.72 14.23
CA ALA A 413 8.14 7.72 13.62
C ALA A 413 9.08 8.71 14.31
N LEU A 414 10.28 8.23 14.56
CA LEU A 414 11.37 8.92 15.22
C LEU A 414 12.51 9.10 14.22
N ASP A 415 13.12 10.27 14.17
CA ASP A 415 14.45 10.38 13.55
C ASP A 415 15.53 9.78 14.46
N ASN A 416 16.76 9.71 13.95
CA ASN A 416 17.88 9.12 14.68
C ASN A 416 18.36 9.95 15.90
N ASP A 417 17.87 11.18 16.08
CA ASP A 417 18.08 11.98 17.30
C ASP A 417 17.04 11.65 18.38
N GLY A 418 16.03 10.84 18.06
CA GLY A 418 14.92 10.50 18.96
C GLY A 418 13.80 11.55 18.94
N THR A 419 13.75 12.42 17.93
CA THR A 419 12.66 13.39 17.77
C THR A 419 11.46 12.73 17.11
N VAL A 420 10.25 12.91 17.65
CA VAL A 420 9.02 12.47 16.98
C VAL A 420 8.73 13.39 15.79
N VAL A 421 8.80 12.84 14.58
CA VAL A 421 8.68 13.63 13.34
C VAL A 421 7.32 13.44 12.67
N GLN A 422 6.67 12.30 12.89
CA GLN A 422 5.32 12.01 12.39
C GLN A 422 4.60 10.97 13.24
N ALA A 423 3.27 10.95 13.15
CA ALA A 423 2.45 9.88 13.68
C ALA A 423 1.24 9.57 12.79
N THR A 424 0.81 8.31 12.80
CA THR A 424 -0.44 7.83 12.18
C THR A 424 -1.31 7.20 13.25
N LEU A 425 -2.59 7.58 13.31
CA LEU A 425 -3.53 7.10 14.32
C LEU A 425 -4.82 6.62 13.64
N SER A 426 -5.18 5.35 13.83
CA SER A 426 -6.43 4.74 13.35
C SER A 426 -7.23 4.05 14.47
N THR A 427 -6.94 4.42 15.71
CA THR A 427 -7.64 3.97 16.93
C THR A 427 -9.03 4.62 17.08
N ARG A 428 -9.97 3.94 17.75
CA ARG A 428 -11.31 4.48 17.99
C ARG A 428 -11.82 4.15 19.39
N THR A 429 -12.43 5.13 20.06
CA THR A 429 -12.96 4.95 21.41
C THR A 429 -14.12 3.93 21.41
N PRO A 430 -14.13 2.95 22.32
CA PRO A 430 -15.27 2.06 22.49
C PRO A 430 -16.46 2.80 23.12
N THR A 431 -17.68 2.56 22.63
CA THR A 431 -18.93 3.15 23.14
C THR A 431 -19.84 2.14 23.83
N GLY A 432 -19.53 0.85 23.74
CA GLY A 432 -20.25 -0.24 24.40
C GLY A 432 -19.90 -1.60 23.81
N ASP A 433 -20.52 -2.64 24.35
CA ASP A 433 -20.34 -4.04 23.95
C ASP A 433 -21.68 -4.71 23.63
N THR A 434 -21.68 -5.65 22.68
CA THR A 434 -22.84 -6.46 22.32
C THR A 434 -22.42 -7.87 21.93
N ARG A 435 -23.36 -8.82 22.01
CA ARG A 435 -23.18 -10.19 21.48
C ARG A 435 -23.89 -10.41 20.15
N THR A 436 -24.65 -9.43 19.68
CA THR A 436 -25.41 -9.48 18.43
C THR A 436 -24.85 -8.42 17.48
N PRO A 437 -24.46 -8.77 16.25
CA PRO A 437 -23.98 -7.78 15.27
C PRO A 437 -25.11 -6.85 14.84
N ALA A 438 -24.78 -5.59 14.52
CA ALA A 438 -25.78 -4.63 14.03
C ALA A 438 -26.42 -5.06 12.69
N SER A 439 -25.75 -5.92 11.92
CA SER A 439 -26.27 -6.46 10.65
C SER A 439 -27.32 -7.57 10.82
N ALA A 440 -27.53 -8.10 12.03
CA ALA A 440 -28.57 -9.10 12.30
C ALA A 440 -29.91 -8.43 12.62
N VAL A 441 -30.47 -7.72 11.64
CA VAL A 441 -31.87 -7.26 11.73
C VAL A 441 -32.74 -8.42 11.26
N ALA A 442 -33.50 -9.03 12.17
CA ALA A 442 -34.53 -9.98 11.78
C ALA A 442 -35.54 -9.26 10.85
N PRO A 443 -35.86 -9.81 9.67
CA PRO A 443 -36.90 -9.22 8.83
C PRO A 443 -38.21 -9.12 9.63
N PRO A 444 -39.02 -8.06 9.45
CA PRO A 444 -40.32 -7.96 10.10
C PRO A 444 -41.15 -9.21 9.76
N SER A 445 -41.81 -9.77 10.78
CA SER A 445 -42.35 -11.13 10.83
C SER A 445 -43.30 -11.49 9.67
N GLY A 446 -42.75 -11.99 8.57
CA GLY A 446 -43.45 -12.85 7.61
C GLY A 446 -43.34 -14.31 8.04
N LYS A 447 -44.40 -15.11 7.87
CA LYS A 447 -44.38 -16.55 8.17
C LYS A 447 -43.28 -17.25 7.36
N GLY A 448 -42.15 -17.50 8.00
CA GLY A 448 -40.97 -18.14 7.44
C GLY A 448 -39.71 -17.60 8.10
N GLN A 449 -39.35 -18.16 9.26
CA GLN A 449 -38.03 -17.91 9.86
C GLN A 449 -36.96 -18.42 8.88
N GLN A 450 -36.39 -17.54 8.05
CA GLN A 450 -35.06 -17.80 7.53
C GLN A 450 -34.13 -17.72 8.73
N ALA A 451 -33.58 -18.88 9.12
CA ALA A 451 -32.55 -18.94 10.15
C ALA A 451 -31.42 -17.98 9.74
N LEU A 452 -31.08 -17.04 10.63
CA LEU A 452 -29.78 -16.36 10.56
C LEU A 452 -28.71 -17.44 10.40
N ALA A 453 -27.79 -17.26 9.45
CA ALA A 453 -26.73 -18.22 9.18
C ALA A 453 -26.07 -18.62 10.51
N SER A 454 -25.93 -19.93 10.75
CA SER A 454 -25.32 -20.42 11.99
C SER A 454 -23.97 -19.74 12.19
N PRO A 455 -23.64 -19.28 13.42
CA PRO A 455 -22.31 -18.77 13.69
C PRO A 455 -21.33 -19.86 13.29
N GLY A 456 -20.30 -19.50 12.51
CA GLY A 456 -19.24 -20.41 12.09
C GLY A 456 -18.54 -21.05 13.29
N SER A 457 -17.57 -21.94 13.03
CA SER A 457 -16.83 -22.56 14.13
C SER A 457 -16.22 -21.48 15.06
N ARG A 458 -16.34 -21.71 16.37
CA ARG A 458 -15.67 -20.87 17.38
C ARG A 458 -14.21 -21.27 17.58
N ASP A 459 -13.78 -22.42 17.02
CA ASP A 459 -12.37 -22.79 16.97
C ASP A 459 -11.67 -22.00 15.85
N PRO A 460 -10.68 -21.14 16.17
CA PRO A 460 -9.95 -20.35 15.18
C PRO A 460 -9.43 -21.17 14.00
N ARG A 461 -8.92 -22.38 14.23
CA ARG A 461 -8.30 -23.19 13.17
C ARG A 461 -9.35 -23.71 12.20
N GLN A 462 -10.41 -24.32 12.71
CA GLN A 462 -11.52 -24.79 11.88
C GLN A 462 -12.19 -23.62 11.11
N ALA A 463 -12.41 -22.48 11.77
CA ALA A 463 -13.00 -21.30 11.12
C ALA A 463 -12.13 -20.79 9.94
N LEU A 464 -10.81 -20.79 10.12
CA LEU A 464 -9.86 -20.43 9.06
C LEU A 464 -9.80 -21.45 7.93
N GLU A 465 -9.92 -22.74 8.21
CA GLU A 465 -9.99 -23.78 7.17
C GLU A 465 -11.23 -23.61 6.28
N GLU A 466 -12.40 -23.37 6.87
CA GLU A 466 -13.63 -23.09 6.13
C GLU A 466 -13.52 -21.79 5.31
N ALA A 467 -12.94 -20.73 5.90
CA ALA A 467 -12.73 -19.46 5.21
C ALA A 467 -11.72 -19.60 4.05
N GLN A 468 -10.68 -20.41 4.22
CA GLN A 468 -9.73 -20.73 3.16
C GLN A 468 -10.42 -21.47 2.01
N GLN A 469 -11.20 -22.51 2.29
CA GLN A 469 -11.94 -23.25 1.25
C GLN A 469 -12.86 -22.31 0.44
N ARG A 470 -13.63 -21.44 1.10
CA ARG A 470 -14.47 -20.44 0.42
C ARG A 470 -13.65 -19.51 -0.47
N ARG A 471 -12.47 -19.08 0.00
CA ARG A 471 -11.58 -18.17 -0.75
C ARG A 471 -10.96 -18.85 -1.97
N ILE A 472 -10.55 -20.11 -1.85
CA ILE A 472 -10.02 -20.89 -2.98
C ILE A 472 -11.09 -21.13 -4.02
N ALA A 473 -12.30 -21.53 -3.61
CA ALA A 473 -13.43 -21.71 -4.52
C ALA A 473 -13.78 -20.41 -5.28
N HIS A 474 -13.72 -19.25 -4.61
CA HIS A 474 -13.91 -17.96 -5.26
C HIS A 474 -12.82 -17.65 -6.29
N LEU A 475 -11.55 -17.87 -5.92
CA LEU A 475 -10.40 -17.65 -6.81
C LEU A 475 -10.49 -18.51 -8.07
N THR A 476 -10.77 -19.80 -7.92
CA THR A 476 -10.82 -20.75 -9.05
C THR A 476 -12.02 -20.49 -9.95
N ALA A 477 -13.18 -20.13 -9.37
CA ALA A 477 -14.36 -19.73 -10.14
C ALA A 477 -14.13 -18.45 -10.97
N MET A 478 -13.45 -17.46 -10.41
CA MET A 478 -13.11 -16.21 -11.13
C MET A 478 -12.09 -16.46 -12.25
N ALA A 479 -11.15 -17.38 -12.02
CA ALA A 479 -10.09 -17.72 -12.98
C ALA A 479 -10.55 -18.65 -14.12
N ALA A 480 -11.64 -19.40 -13.93
CA ALA A 480 -12.17 -20.29 -14.96
C ALA A 480 -12.51 -19.55 -16.27
N ASP A 481 -12.37 -20.27 -17.38
CA ASP A 481 -12.63 -19.78 -18.73
C ASP A 481 -13.14 -20.90 -19.65
N GLY A 482 -13.25 -20.64 -20.96
CA GLY A 482 -13.75 -21.61 -21.94
C GLY A 482 -12.85 -22.83 -22.16
N GLU A 483 -11.60 -22.80 -21.66
CA GLU A 483 -10.60 -23.85 -21.85
C GLU A 483 -10.25 -24.56 -20.54
N ARG A 484 -10.36 -23.89 -19.39
CA ARG A 484 -10.00 -24.41 -18.05
C ARG A 484 -11.18 -24.32 -17.10
N SER A 485 -11.59 -25.46 -16.55
CA SER A 485 -12.60 -25.48 -15.48
C SER A 485 -12.03 -25.04 -14.14
N ALA A 486 -12.88 -24.59 -13.22
CA ALA A 486 -12.44 -24.23 -11.86
C ALA A 486 -11.76 -25.41 -11.12
N ALA A 487 -12.23 -26.64 -11.36
CA ALA A 487 -11.66 -27.84 -10.77
C ALA A 487 -10.25 -28.14 -11.30
N ASP A 488 -10.01 -27.92 -12.60
CA ASP A 488 -8.68 -28.11 -13.20
C ASP A 488 -7.67 -27.10 -12.64
N ILE A 489 -8.10 -25.86 -12.43
CA ILE A 489 -7.28 -24.81 -11.82
C ILE A 489 -6.97 -25.16 -10.37
N GLU A 490 -7.98 -25.54 -9.59
CA GLU A 490 -7.82 -25.91 -8.17
C GLU A 490 -6.82 -27.06 -8.00
N ALA A 491 -6.88 -28.09 -8.86
CA ALA A 491 -5.98 -29.24 -8.82
C ALA A 491 -4.51 -28.88 -9.07
N GLN A 492 -4.21 -27.69 -9.61
CA GLN A 492 -2.86 -27.21 -9.88
C GLN A 492 -2.35 -26.23 -8.80
N LEU A 493 -3.21 -25.78 -7.88
CA LEU A 493 -2.81 -24.85 -6.84
C LEU A 493 -2.04 -25.57 -5.73
N GLU A 494 -0.78 -25.20 -5.56
CA GLU A 494 -0.02 -25.51 -4.35
C GLU A 494 -0.28 -24.44 -3.29
N ILE A 495 -0.94 -24.81 -2.19
CA ILE A 495 -1.32 -23.89 -1.12
C ILE A 495 -0.65 -24.30 0.19
N ARG A 496 -0.04 -23.34 0.88
CA ARG A 496 0.59 -23.54 2.19
C ARG A 496 0.29 -22.38 3.13
N ASP A 497 0.19 -22.67 4.42
CA ASP A 497 0.14 -21.62 5.44
C ASP A 497 1.52 -20.98 5.58
N VAL A 498 1.57 -19.65 5.66
CA VAL A 498 2.81 -18.93 5.98
C VAL A 498 3.09 -19.12 7.48
N PRO A 499 4.25 -19.69 7.86
CA PRO A 499 4.57 -19.94 9.26
C PRO A 499 4.53 -18.67 10.11
N GLY A 500 3.98 -18.78 11.33
CA GLY A 500 3.91 -17.67 12.28
C GLY A 500 2.86 -16.59 11.97
N SER A 501 2.07 -16.75 10.90
CA SER A 501 1.06 -15.75 10.49
C SER A 501 -0.32 -15.92 11.15
N LEU A 502 -0.57 -17.05 11.82
CA LEU A 502 -1.84 -17.30 12.49
C LEU A 502 -1.97 -16.41 13.72
N GLU A 503 -3.07 -15.67 13.77
CA GLU A 503 -3.34 -14.73 14.83
C GLU A 503 -4.84 -14.62 15.11
N VAL A 504 -5.19 -14.46 16.38
CA VAL A 504 -6.54 -14.19 16.87
C VAL A 504 -6.55 -12.80 17.48
N GLY A 505 -7.58 -12.02 17.15
CA GLY A 505 -7.75 -10.67 17.67
C GLY A 505 -9.07 -10.06 17.25
N TYR A 506 -9.13 -8.74 17.28
CA TYR A 506 -10.29 -7.98 16.82
C TYR A 506 -10.13 -7.54 15.36
N GLU A 507 -11.11 -7.87 14.52
CA GLU A 507 -11.27 -7.28 13.19
C GLU A 507 -12.26 -6.11 13.26
N ILE A 508 -11.92 -4.98 12.64
CA ILE A 508 -12.74 -3.77 12.60
C ILE A 508 -13.44 -3.69 11.26
N GLU A 509 -14.76 -3.58 11.27
CA GLU A 509 -15.59 -3.30 10.10
C GLU A 509 -16.64 -2.24 10.42
N GLY A 510 -16.66 -1.15 9.64
CA GLY A 510 -17.54 -0.03 9.94
C GLY A 510 -17.27 0.54 11.33
N ASN A 511 -18.28 0.48 12.20
CA ASN A 511 -18.21 0.94 13.59
C ASN A 511 -18.16 -0.21 14.60
N GLU A 512 -17.86 -1.43 14.17
CA GLU A 512 -17.79 -2.61 15.03
C GLU A 512 -16.38 -3.20 15.00
N ALA A 513 -15.90 -3.66 16.16
CA ALA A 513 -14.78 -4.57 16.27
C ALA A 513 -15.31 -5.93 16.73
N TYR A 514 -15.05 -7.00 15.98
CA TYR A 514 -15.50 -8.35 16.31
C TYR A 514 -14.32 -9.34 16.43
N PRO A 515 -14.41 -10.36 17.31
CA PRO A 515 -13.38 -11.37 17.42
C PRO A 515 -13.24 -12.19 16.14
N ALA A 516 -12.02 -12.31 15.64
CA ALA A 516 -11.69 -13.02 14.42
C ALA A 516 -10.33 -13.70 14.53
N ALA A 517 -10.13 -14.71 13.69
CA ALA A 517 -8.84 -15.30 13.40
C ALA A 517 -8.40 -14.86 12.01
N ARG A 518 -7.09 -14.73 11.82
CA ARG A 518 -6.49 -14.59 10.50
C ARG A 518 -5.26 -15.48 10.36
N LYS A 519 -4.92 -15.81 9.11
CA LYS A 519 -3.63 -16.37 8.73
C LYS A 519 -3.28 -15.93 7.31
N LEU A 520 -2.01 -15.97 6.96
CA LEU A 520 -1.57 -15.85 5.56
C LEU A 520 -1.45 -17.23 4.95
N ILE A 521 -1.96 -17.34 3.72
CA ILE A 521 -1.67 -18.46 2.84
C ILE A 521 -0.76 -17.98 1.70
N GLU A 522 0.08 -18.88 1.22
CA GLU A 522 0.90 -18.71 0.03
C GLU A 522 0.46 -19.71 -1.04
N ILE A 523 0.30 -19.22 -2.27
CA ILE A 523 -0.14 -19.98 -3.43
C ILE A 523 0.98 -19.97 -4.47
N GLY A 524 1.34 -21.15 -4.98
CA GLY A 524 2.40 -21.36 -5.96
C GLY A 524 3.52 -22.25 -5.46
N SER A 525 4.25 -22.87 -6.38
CA SER A 525 5.29 -23.85 -6.02
C SER A 525 6.41 -23.22 -5.19
N ARG A 526 7.09 -24.03 -4.38
CA ARG A 526 8.15 -23.55 -3.47
C ARG A 526 9.30 -22.88 -4.22
N ASP A 527 9.60 -23.34 -5.42
CA ASP A 527 10.71 -22.86 -6.25
C ASP A 527 10.28 -21.82 -7.29
N SER A 528 8.98 -21.48 -7.36
CA SER A 528 8.49 -20.42 -8.24
C SER A 528 8.90 -19.05 -7.72
N MET A 529 9.28 -18.15 -8.63
CA MET A 529 9.44 -16.73 -8.31
C MET A 529 8.12 -15.96 -8.29
N PHE A 530 7.03 -16.55 -8.79
CA PHE A 530 5.68 -15.94 -8.87
C PHE A 530 4.76 -16.53 -7.81
N LYS A 531 5.07 -16.25 -6.55
CA LYS A 531 4.26 -16.67 -5.39
C LYS A 531 3.25 -15.60 -5.04
N THR A 532 2.06 -16.01 -4.65
CA THR A 532 1.02 -15.09 -4.16
C THR A 532 0.80 -15.31 -2.68
N GLN A 533 0.74 -14.23 -1.90
CA GLN A 533 0.31 -14.30 -0.50
C GLN A 533 -1.06 -13.64 -0.32
N ARG A 534 -1.91 -14.22 0.54
CA ARG A 534 -3.26 -13.72 0.81
C ARG A 534 -3.68 -13.92 2.25
N TRP A 535 -4.38 -12.93 2.81
CA TRP A 535 -5.05 -13.09 4.09
C TRP A 535 -6.27 -14.01 3.94
N VAL A 536 -6.36 -14.97 4.85
CA VAL A 536 -7.59 -15.68 5.20
C VAL A 536 -8.03 -15.12 6.54
N VAL A 537 -9.24 -14.57 6.60
CA VAL A 537 -9.84 -14.00 7.81
C VAL A 537 -11.15 -14.72 8.07
N ALA A 538 -11.37 -15.13 9.31
CA ALA A 538 -12.57 -15.85 9.74
C ALA A 538 -13.13 -15.22 11.03
N PRO A 539 -14.38 -14.73 11.03
CA PRO A 539 -15.05 -14.33 12.26
C PRO A 539 -15.19 -15.52 13.21
N ILE A 540 -14.82 -15.34 14.49
CA ILE A 540 -14.99 -16.34 15.56
C ILE A 540 -16.32 -16.12 16.27
N ALA A 541 -16.76 -14.87 16.36
CA ALA A 541 -18.03 -14.47 16.93
C ALA A 541 -18.53 -13.22 16.20
N ARG A 542 -19.39 -13.44 15.19
CA ARG A 542 -20.08 -12.38 14.46
C ARG A 542 -21.50 -12.82 14.18
#